data_AF-A0A8X6JFX3-F1
#
_entry.id   AF-A0A8X6JFX3-F1
#
_cell.length_a   1.000
_cell.length_b   1.000
_cell.length_c   1.000
_cell.angle_alpha   90.00
_cell.angle_beta   90.00
_cell.angle_gamma   90.00
#
_symmetry.space_group_name_H-M   'P 1'
#
loop_
_entity.id
_entity.type
_entity.pdbx_description
1 polymer ?
#
loop_
_entity_poly.entity_id
_entity_poly.type
_entity_poly.pdbx_seq_one_letter_code
_entity_poly.pdbx_strand_id
1 'polypeptide(L)'
;MLMTSFVVEMMFRTLYVLPWSVCIYSVTRACCCANGELIQNNLICYGSKKVSKQNSLKLVPPILNHRLRFLGLAWDSEKDLIYFDPNDLLKFMSRKTESKRFILSVVGRIFDPIGILGPFVIKLKCLLQDLWTLGVDWDSELPPKLRHKWQQWSSEAEGLTEIKIPRFYLGEVDQELSSVDIHCFSDASKSAYGTILYLRFVTCNNKIETSFICSKSRVAPLKSLTLPRLELTAALLSARLAKQVSSCLKFNANIYYWTDSLISYYWICGDSSAFKPYIKNRVQEIQLLSDPSQWGHCPGKDNPAGLISRGTSAVKLAQNELWWHGPPWLKLAPDHWPNRQRDILDLETLLGRIRISF
;
A
#
# COMPACT_ATOMS: atom_id res chain seq x y z
N MET A 1 26.23 20.16 -0.06
CA MET A 1 25.60 19.15 0.83
C MET A 1 24.08 19.29 0.99
N LEU A 2 23.47 20.47 0.79
CA LEU A 2 22.00 20.66 0.85
C LEU A 2 21.26 20.33 -0.47
N MET A 3 21.90 20.48 -1.63
CA MET A 3 21.25 20.18 -2.92
C MET A 3 21.01 18.68 -3.17
N THR A 4 21.79 17.79 -2.56
CA THR A 4 21.61 16.34 -2.71
C THR A 4 20.40 15.82 -1.93
N SER A 5 20.07 16.39 -0.76
CA SER A 5 18.90 15.98 0.02
C SER A 5 17.58 16.35 -0.66
N PHE A 6 17.53 17.50 -1.34
CA PHE A 6 16.31 17.97 -2.01
C PHE A 6 16.03 17.16 -3.28
N VAL A 7 17.06 16.83 -4.07
CA VAL A 7 16.92 15.98 -5.27
C VAL A 7 16.50 14.55 -4.90
N VAL A 8 17.02 13.98 -3.80
CA VAL A 8 16.62 12.65 -3.30
C VAL A 8 15.15 12.65 -2.88
N GLU A 9 14.70 13.64 -2.11
CA GLU A 9 13.30 13.72 -1.67
C GLU A 9 12.35 13.98 -2.86
N MET A 10 12.77 14.77 -3.84
CA MET A 10 11.99 15.04 -5.04
C MET A 10 11.86 13.79 -5.92
N MET A 11 12.96 13.08 -6.21
CA MET A 11 12.93 11.88 -7.05
C MET A 11 12.09 10.73 -6.46
N PHE A 12 12.09 10.55 -5.13
CA PHE A 12 11.21 9.55 -4.49
C PHE A 12 9.74 9.99 -4.43
N ARG A 13 9.45 11.31 -4.50
CA ARG A 13 8.08 11.84 -4.54
C ARG A 13 7.47 11.85 -5.95
N THR A 14 8.27 11.96 -7.02
CA THR A 14 7.79 12.20 -8.40
C THR A 14 7.80 10.99 -9.34
N LEU A 15 8.14 9.77 -8.89
CA LEU A 15 8.24 8.61 -9.78
C LEU A 15 6.90 8.15 -10.41
N TYR A 16 5.75 8.66 -9.97
CA TYR A 16 4.46 8.42 -10.61
C TYR A 16 3.68 9.73 -10.76
N VAL A 17 3.53 10.22 -11.99
CA VAL A 17 2.85 11.49 -12.34
C VAL A 17 1.39 11.24 -12.77
N LEU A 18 0.81 10.08 -12.44
CA LEU A 18 -0.62 9.85 -12.67
C LEU A 18 -1.42 10.27 -11.42
N PRO A 19 -2.55 10.99 -11.59
CA PRO A 19 -3.47 11.23 -10.49
C PRO A 19 -3.92 9.91 -9.87
N TRP A 20 -3.82 9.77 -8.55
CA TRP A 20 -4.19 8.55 -7.82
C TRP A 20 -5.64 8.10 -8.08
N SER A 21 -6.53 9.07 -8.35
CA SER A 21 -7.91 8.82 -8.76
C SER A 21 -8.01 8.02 -10.05
N VAL A 22 -7.11 8.25 -11.01
CA VAL A 22 -7.05 7.44 -12.24
C VAL A 22 -6.49 6.06 -11.92
N CYS A 23 -5.43 5.96 -11.11
CA CYS A 23 -4.79 4.69 -10.79
C CYS A 23 -5.71 3.72 -10.04
N ILE A 24 -6.34 4.12 -8.94
CA ILE A 24 -7.18 3.18 -8.16
C ILE A 24 -8.39 2.72 -8.97
N TYR A 25 -9.16 3.64 -9.56
CA TYR A 25 -10.36 3.29 -10.32
C TYR A 25 -10.13 2.51 -11.59
N SER A 26 -8.99 2.74 -12.22
CA SER A 26 -8.69 2.07 -13.46
C SER A 26 -8.07 0.72 -13.11
N VAL A 27 -7.05 0.69 -12.23
CA VAL A 27 -6.38 -0.56 -11.82
C VAL A 27 -7.34 -1.49 -11.10
N THR A 28 -8.44 -0.99 -10.52
CA THR A 28 -9.43 -1.84 -9.87
C THR A 28 -10.86 -1.36 -10.13
N ARG A 29 -11.76 -2.30 -10.45
CA ARG A 29 -13.18 -1.99 -10.65
C ARG A 29 -13.89 -2.08 -9.30
N ALA A 30 -14.61 -1.02 -8.93
CA ALA A 30 -15.54 -1.01 -7.80
C ALA A 30 -16.95 -0.75 -8.33
N CYS A 31 -17.92 -1.61 -8.00
CA CYS A 31 -19.33 -1.34 -8.27
C CYS A 31 -19.92 -0.46 -7.17
N CYS A 32 -20.73 0.51 -7.56
CA CYS A 32 -21.63 1.21 -6.64
C CYS A 32 -22.97 0.49 -6.69
N CYS A 33 -23.40 -0.08 -5.57
CA CYS A 33 -24.79 -0.41 -5.34
C CYS A 33 -25.30 0.57 -4.29
N ALA A 34 -25.86 1.69 -4.73
CA ALA A 34 -26.74 2.50 -3.91
C ALA A 34 -28.04 2.62 -4.70
N ASN A 35 -29.11 1.99 -4.17
CA ASN A 35 -30.50 2.03 -4.67
C ASN A 35 -30.88 1.07 -5.82
N GLY A 36 -30.29 -0.13 -5.92
CA GLY A 36 -30.82 -1.18 -6.81
C GLY A 36 -30.62 -0.95 -8.32
N GLU A 37 -29.91 0.10 -8.72
CA GLU A 37 -29.47 0.30 -10.09
C GLU A 37 -27.95 0.11 -10.21
N LEU A 38 -27.56 -0.89 -11.01
CA LEU A 38 -26.19 -1.07 -11.48
C LEU A 38 -25.82 0.11 -12.37
N ILE A 39 -25.22 1.17 -11.81
CA ILE A 39 -24.66 2.27 -12.60
C ILE A 39 -23.35 1.78 -13.25
N GLN A 40 -23.46 1.00 -14.32
CA GLN A 40 -22.40 0.81 -15.29
C GLN A 40 -22.36 2.04 -16.20
N ASN A 41 -21.66 3.11 -15.81
CA ASN A 41 -21.48 4.26 -16.70
C ASN A 41 -20.02 4.53 -17.08
N ASN A 42 -19.75 4.23 -18.36
CA ASN A 42 -18.92 4.95 -19.33
C ASN A 42 -17.41 5.10 -19.08
N LEU A 43 -16.70 3.97 -18.98
CA LEU A 43 -15.48 3.79 -19.77
C LEU A 43 -15.73 2.65 -20.74
N ILE A 44 -15.37 2.86 -22.00
CA ILE A 44 -15.49 1.94 -23.13
C ILE A 44 -15.32 0.48 -22.68
N CYS A 45 -16.44 -0.23 -22.57
CA CYS A 45 -16.46 -1.67 -22.36
C CYS A 45 -15.95 -2.34 -23.64
N TYR A 46 -14.64 -2.58 -23.76
CA TYR A 46 -14.20 -3.69 -24.60
C TYR A 46 -14.55 -4.98 -23.86
N GLY A 47 -15.61 -5.65 -24.35
CA GLY A 47 -15.91 -7.03 -24.01
C GLY A 47 -16.99 -7.21 -22.95
N SER A 48 -18.22 -7.43 -23.42
CA SER A 48 -19.24 -8.36 -22.88
C SER A 48 -20.65 -7.84 -23.13
N LYS A 49 -21.04 -7.71 -24.41
CA LYS A 49 -22.46 -7.83 -24.77
C LYS A 49 -22.69 -9.28 -25.18
N LYS A 50 -23.56 -9.99 -24.45
CA LYS A 50 -24.20 -11.21 -24.94
C LYS A 50 -24.91 -10.86 -26.25
N VAL A 51 -24.31 -11.23 -27.38
CA VAL A 51 -24.96 -11.16 -28.68
C VAL A 51 -25.90 -12.35 -28.78
N SER A 52 -27.20 -12.07 -28.84
CA SER A 52 -28.23 -13.01 -29.23
C SER A 52 -27.87 -13.64 -30.58
N LYS A 53 -27.90 -14.98 -30.64
CA LYS A 53 -27.69 -15.76 -31.87
C LYS A 53 -28.58 -15.24 -33.00
N GLN A 54 -27.98 -14.70 -34.05
CA GLN A 54 -28.28 -15.02 -35.46
C GLN A 54 -27.28 -14.30 -36.37
N ASN A 55 -26.91 -14.99 -37.45
CA ASN A 55 -25.96 -14.66 -38.52
C ASN A 55 -24.47 -14.97 -38.25
N SER A 56 -24.12 -16.15 -38.73
CA SER A 56 -22.81 -16.70 -38.97
C SER A 56 -21.93 -15.81 -39.86
N LEU A 57 -21.01 -15.08 -39.24
CA LEU A 57 -19.71 -14.77 -39.82
C LEU A 57 -18.67 -15.30 -38.82
N LYS A 58 -17.94 -16.34 -39.22
CA LYS A 58 -16.82 -16.88 -38.44
C LYS A 58 -15.75 -15.79 -38.35
N LEU A 59 -15.76 -15.02 -37.27
CA LEU A 59 -14.60 -14.26 -36.83
C LEU A 59 -13.54 -15.29 -36.41
N VAL A 60 -12.59 -15.54 -37.30
CA VAL A 60 -11.32 -16.17 -36.93
C VAL A 60 -10.74 -15.30 -35.80
N PRO A 61 -10.54 -15.83 -34.58
CA PRO A 61 -9.95 -15.03 -33.51
C PRO A 61 -8.56 -14.62 -33.97
N PRO A 62 -8.22 -13.33 -34.01
CA PRO A 62 -6.85 -12.94 -34.29
C PRO A 62 -5.99 -13.55 -33.19
N ILE A 63 -4.93 -14.25 -33.59
CA ILE A 63 -3.88 -14.75 -32.71
C ILE A 63 -3.26 -13.53 -32.03
N LEU A 64 -3.81 -13.13 -30.88
CA LEU A 64 -3.40 -11.91 -30.20
C LEU A 64 -2.32 -12.26 -29.19
N ASN A 65 -1.09 -12.42 -29.68
CA ASN A 65 0.12 -12.55 -28.87
C ASN A 65 0.53 -11.22 -28.20
N HIS A 66 -0.39 -10.26 -28.06
CA HIS A 66 -0.14 -8.99 -27.38
C HIS A 66 -0.53 -9.09 -25.92
N ARG A 67 0.46 -9.07 -25.02
CA ARG A 67 0.28 -8.82 -23.59
C ARG A 67 -0.52 -7.53 -23.41
N LEU A 68 -1.80 -7.64 -23.04
CA LEU A 68 -2.63 -6.48 -22.75
C LEU A 68 -2.02 -5.77 -21.53
N ARG A 69 -1.80 -4.46 -21.66
CA ARG A 69 -1.37 -3.61 -20.55
C ARG A 69 -2.53 -2.75 -20.12
N PHE A 70 -2.76 -2.67 -18.82
CA PHE A 70 -3.76 -1.81 -18.21
C PHE A 70 -3.05 -0.81 -17.29
N LEU A 71 -3.12 0.48 -17.63
CA LEU A 71 -2.36 1.57 -16.97
C LEU A 71 -0.85 1.32 -16.83
N GLY A 72 -0.25 0.46 -17.66
CA GLY A 72 1.18 0.13 -17.58
C GLY A 72 1.51 -1.13 -16.77
N LEU A 73 0.52 -1.74 -16.11
CA LEU A 73 0.63 -3.10 -15.54
C LEU A 73 0.16 -4.14 -16.56
N ALA A 74 0.61 -5.39 -16.44
CA ALA A 74 0.14 -6.47 -17.31
C ALA A 74 -1.23 -6.98 -16.83
N TRP A 75 -2.09 -7.33 -17.79
CA TRP A 75 -3.47 -7.74 -17.54
C TRP A 75 -3.78 -9.06 -18.25
N ASP A 76 -4.33 -10.00 -17.50
CA ASP A 76 -4.93 -11.23 -18.00
C ASP A 76 -6.44 -10.98 -18.13
N SER A 77 -6.92 -10.83 -19.37
CA SER A 77 -8.32 -10.53 -19.67
C SER A 77 -9.26 -11.71 -19.47
N GLU A 78 -8.76 -12.94 -19.48
CA GLU A 78 -9.59 -14.12 -19.29
C GLU A 78 -9.91 -14.32 -17.81
N LYS A 79 -8.91 -14.11 -16.94
CA LYS A 79 -9.06 -14.26 -15.48
C LYS A 79 -9.36 -12.95 -14.75
N ASP A 80 -9.35 -11.84 -15.47
CA ASP A 80 -9.43 -10.47 -14.96
C ASP A 80 -8.41 -10.16 -13.84
N LEU A 81 -7.18 -10.63 -14.03
CA LEU A 81 -6.08 -10.48 -13.07
C LEU A 81 -5.07 -9.45 -13.56
N ILE A 82 -4.61 -8.60 -12.65
CA ILE A 82 -3.45 -7.73 -12.86
C ILE A 82 -2.23 -8.42 -12.28
N TYR A 83 -1.13 -8.39 -13.03
CA TYR A 83 0.13 -9.01 -12.62
C TYR A 83 1.34 -8.17 -13.02
N PHE A 84 2.47 -8.46 -12.39
CA PHE A 84 3.74 -7.85 -12.75
C PHE A 84 4.52 -8.79 -13.68
N ASP A 85 4.95 -8.25 -14.82
CA ASP A 85 5.78 -8.97 -15.79
C ASP A 85 7.25 -8.54 -15.63
N PRO A 86 8.11 -9.35 -14.99
CA PRO A 86 9.47 -8.94 -14.69
C PRO A 86 10.42 -9.08 -15.88
N ASN A 87 10.00 -9.59 -17.05
CA ASN A 87 10.90 -9.92 -18.16
C ASN A 87 11.77 -8.72 -18.60
N ASP A 88 11.17 -7.54 -18.77
CA ASP A 88 11.89 -6.32 -19.15
C ASP A 88 12.87 -5.88 -18.05
N LEU A 89 12.48 -6.05 -16.78
CA LEU A 89 13.30 -5.75 -15.61
C LEU A 89 14.50 -6.69 -15.51
N LEU A 90 14.28 -8.00 -15.63
CA LEU A 90 15.31 -9.05 -15.59
C LEU A 90 16.31 -8.88 -16.74
N LYS A 91 15.81 -8.62 -17.96
CA LYS A 91 16.66 -8.31 -19.12
C LYS A 91 17.49 -7.04 -18.92
N PHE A 92 16.98 -6.04 -18.22
CA PHE A 92 17.75 -4.86 -17.86
C PHE A 92 18.83 -5.19 -16.80
N MET A 93 18.47 -6.00 -15.80
CA MET A 93 19.37 -6.39 -14.71
C MET A 93 20.56 -7.25 -15.18
N SER A 94 20.42 -8.00 -16.28
CA SER A 94 21.48 -8.86 -16.82
C SER A 94 22.65 -8.12 -17.48
N ARG A 95 22.60 -6.78 -17.61
CA ARG A 95 23.63 -5.94 -18.27
C ARG A 95 24.97 -5.83 -17.51
N LYS A 96 25.15 -6.55 -16.40
CA LYS A 96 26.38 -6.64 -15.57
C LYS A 96 26.98 -5.29 -15.12
N THR A 97 26.19 -4.22 -15.06
CA THR A 97 26.64 -2.91 -14.55
C THR A 97 25.99 -2.68 -13.20
N GLU A 98 26.77 -2.75 -12.12
CA GLU A 98 26.28 -2.56 -10.77
C GLU A 98 26.80 -1.22 -10.22
N SER A 99 26.07 -0.15 -10.52
CA SER A 99 26.36 1.21 -10.03
C SER A 99 25.15 1.84 -9.36
N LYS A 100 25.35 2.96 -8.65
CA LYS A 100 24.25 3.71 -8.05
C LYS A 100 23.24 4.19 -9.11
N ARG A 101 23.73 4.66 -10.27
CA ARG A 101 22.89 5.06 -11.41
C ARG A 101 22.06 3.89 -11.93
N PHE A 102 22.68 2.71 -12.00
CA PHE A 102 21.99 1.51 -12.44
C PHE A 102 20.87 1.11 -11.48
N ILE A 103 21.13 1.06 -10.16
CA ILE A 103 20.11 0.75 -9.16
C ILE A 103 18.95 1.75 -9.22
N LEU A 104 19.24 3.05 -9.35
CA LEU A 104 18.20 4.06 -9.54
C LEU A 104 17.36 3.80 -10.80
N SER A 105 18.01 3.38 -11.88
CA SER A 105 17.36 3.02 -13.15
C SER A 105 16.49 1.76 -13.03
N VAL A 106 16.83 0.83 -12.11
CA VAL A 106 16.01 -0.34 -11.76
C VAL A 106 14.78 0.12 -10.99
N VAL A 107 14.94 0.96 -9.95
CA VAL A 107 13.79 1.52 -9.19
C VAL A 107 12.80 2.20 -10.12
N GLY A 108 13.28 3.03 -11.06
CA GLY A 108 12.43 3.75 -12.00
C GLY A 108 11.72 2.88 -13.05
N ARG A 109 12.15 1.63 -13.25
CA ARG A 109 11.50 0.67 -14.16
C ARG A 109 10.37 -0.10 -13.50
N ILE A 110 10.33 -0.15 -12.17
CA ILE A 110 9.24 -0.82 -11.46
C ILE A 110 8.06 0.15 -11.46
N PHE A 111 7.02 -0.18 -12.21
CA PHE A 111 5.79 0.59 -12.21
C PHE A 111 4.78 -0.04 -11.24
N ASP A 112 4.58 0.60 -10.08
CA ASP A 112 3.70 0.12 -9.01
C ASP A 112 2.80 1.25 -8.48
N PRO A 113 1.74 1.63 -9.23
CA PRO A 113 0.97 2.85 -8.97
C PRO A 113 0.13 2.78 -7.69
N ILE A 114 -0.27 1.59 -7.25
CA ILE A 114 -1.10 1.38 -6.06
C ILE A 114 -0.35 0.68 -4.92
N GLY A 115 0.97 0.48 -5.04
CA GLY A 115 1.82 -0.04 -3.97
C GLY A 115 1.66 -1.55 -3.69
N ILE A 116 1.32 -2.37 -4.69
CA ILE A 116 1.22 -3.83 -4.55
C ILE A 116 2.55 -4.42 -4.13
N LEU A 117 3.65 -3.93 -4.72
CA LEU A 117 5.01 -4.41 -4.52
C LEU A 117 5.72 -3.65 -3.39
N GLY A 118 5.00 -2.82 -2.63
CA GLY A 118 5.54 -1.94 -1.58
C GLY A 118 6.60 -2.61 -0.69
N PRO A 119 6.32 -3.77 -0.07
CA PRO A 119 7.26 -4.52 0.76
C PRO A 119 8.52 -5.02 0.03
N PHE A 120 8.43 -5.30 -1.26
CA PHE A 120 9.58 -5.73 -2.06
C PHE A 120 10.43 -4.54 -2.52
N VAL A 121 9.77 -3.48 -3.01
CA VAL A 121 10.43 -2.29 -3.56
C VAL A 121 11.10 -1.45 -2.46
N ILE A 122 10.57 -1.43 -1.24
CA ILE A 122 11.13 -0.63 -0.15
C ILE A 122 12.57 -1.05 0.20
N LYS A 123 12.91 -2.34 0.10
CA LYS A 123 14.28 -2.85 0.29
C LYS A 123 15.26 -2.17 -0.67
N LEU A 124 14.86 -2.02 -1.93
CA LEU A 124 15.66 -1.36 -2.96
C LEU A 124 15.76 0.16 -2.72
N LYS A 125 14.67 0.80 -2.28
CA LYS A 125 14.69 2.24 -1.94
C LYS A 125 15.61 2.54 -0.75
N CYS A 126 15.61 1.68 0.28
CA CYS A 126 16.53 1.77 1.41
C CYS A 126 17.98 1.53 0.98
N LEU A 127 18.25 0.54 0.11
CA LEU A 127 19.58 0.34 -0.47
C LEU A 127 20.08 1.58 -1.22
N LEU A 128 19.21 2.24 -1.97
CA LEU A 128 19.56 3.48 -2.65
C LEU A 128 19.91 4.58 -1.64
N GLN A 129 19.14 4.73 -0.56
CA GLN A 129 19.47 5.66 0.54
C GLN A 129 20.83 5.34 1.20
N ASP A 130 21.16 4.06 1.39
CA ASP A 130 22.47 3.63 1.92
C ASP A 130 23.61 4.12 1.00
N LEU A 131 23.47 3.94 -0.33
CA LEU A 131 24.47 4.38 -1.31
C LEU A 131 24.68 5.89 -1.31
N TRP A 132 23.60 6.65 -1.17
CA TRP A 132 23.65 8.12 -1.05
C TRP A 132 24.36 8.56 0.22
N THR A 133 24.06 7.90 1.33
CA THR A 133 24.64 8.22 2.65
C THR A 133 26.14 7.95 2.67
N LEU A 134 26.60 6.91 1.97
CA LEU A 134 28.02 6.58 1.81
C LEU A 134 28.76 7.48 0.81
N GLY A 135 28.06 8.35 0.08
CA GLY A 135 28.69 9.22 -0.91
C GLY A 135 29.25 8.47 -2.13
N VAL A 136 28.73 7.28 -2.45
CA VAL A 136 29.16 6.50 -3.62
C VAL A 136 28.87 7.29 -4.89
N ASP A 137 29.82 7.35 -5.83
CA ASP A 137 29.63 8.04 -7.10
C ASP A 137 28.58 7.37 -8.00
N TRP A 138 28.14 8.07 -9.03
CA TRP A 138 27.05 7.60 -9.89
C TRP A 138 27.36 6.30 -10.62
N ASP A 139 28.57 6.21 -11.16
CA ASP A 139 28.99 5.15 -12.07
C ASP A 139 30.10 4.26 -11.48
N SER A 140 30.46 4.49 -10.21
CA SER A 140 31.39 3.64 -9.48
C SER A 140 30.76 2.30 -9.09
N GLU A 141 31.61 1.31 -8.86
CA GLU A 141 31.20 0.02 -8.31
C GLU A 141 30.54 0.16 -6.93
N LEU A 142 29.59 -0.73 -6.65
CA LEU A 142 28.96 -0.80 -5.33
C LEU A 142 29.94 -1.32 -4.28
N PRO A 143 29.97 -0.72 -3.07
CA PRO A 143 30.71 -1.28 -1.94
C PRO A 143 30.28 -2.74 -1.66
N PRO A 144 31.19 -3.64 -1.25
CA PRO A 144 30.91 -5.08 -1.14
C PRO A 144 29.64 -5.41 -0.34
N LYS A 145 29.43 -4.72 0.80
CA LYS A 145 28.24 -4.90 1.65
C LYS A 145 26.93 -4.55 0.92
N LEU A 146 26.94 -3.48 0.13
CA LEU A 146 25.75 -3.02 -0.61
C LEU A 146 25.55 -3.81 -1.90
N ARG A 147 26.64 -4.26 -2.53
CA ARG A 147 26.61 -5.23 -3.63
C ARG A 147 25.90 -6.52 -3.23
N HIS A 148 26.22 -7.08 -2.05
CA HIS A 148 25.53 -8.28 -1.56
C HIS A 148 24.01 -8.05 -1.37
N LYS A 149 23.61 -6.92 -0.77
CA LYS A 149 22.18 -6.56 -0.63
C LYS A 149 21.48 -6.43 -1.99
N TRP A 150 22.15 -5.80 -2.95
CA TRP A 150 21.68 -5.67 -4.33
C TRP A 150 21.47 -7.04 -4.97
N GLN A 151 22.49 -7.90 -4.92
CA GLN A 151 22.46 -9.23 -5.52
C GLN A 151 21.33 -10.08 -4.94
N GLN A 152 21.17 -10.08 -3.61
CA GLN A 152 20.06 -10.75 -2.95
C GLN A 152 18.69 -10.23 -3.42
N TRP A 153 18.50 -8.91 -3.51
CA TRP A 153 17.24 -8.36 -4.00
C TRP A 153 17.00 -8.71 -5.47
N SER A 154 18.04 -8.66 -6.30
CA SER A 154 17.94 -8.95 -7.74
C SER A 154 17.59 -10.41 -8.02
N SER A 155 18.14 -11.37 -7.25
CA SER A 155 17.79 -12.79 -7.37
C SER A 155 16.35 -13.08 -6.95
N GLU A 156 15.74 -12.23 -6.12
CA GLU A 156 14.35 -12.38 -5.68
C GLU A 156 13.35 -11.82 -6.71
N ALA A 157 13.81 -11.07 -7.74
CA ALA A 157 12.94 -10.36 -8.68
C ALA A 157 12.18 -11.27 -9.65
N GLU A 158 12.65 -12.49 -9.90
CA GLU A 158 11.91 -13.48 -10.70
C GLU A 158 10.59 -13.85 -10.03
N GLY A 159 10.54 -13.87 -8.69
CA GLY A 159 9.31 -14.18 -7.94
C GLY A 159 8.18 -13.17 -8.11
N LEU A 160 8.39 -12.07 -8.83
CA LEU A 160 7.33 -11.12 -9.18
C LEU A 160 6.27 -11.74 -10.11
N THR A 161 6.59 -12.80 -10.85
CA THR A 161 5.62 -13.54 -11.70
C THR A 161 4.47 -14.14 -10.89
N GLU A 162 4.71 -14.43 -9.61
CA GLU A 162 3.75 -15.06 -8.70
C GLU A 162 2.75 -14.06 -8.13
N ILE A 163 3.01 -12.75 -8.26
CA ILE A 163 2.16 -11.71 -7.72
C ILE A 163 1.06 -11.36 -8.72
N LYS A 164 -0.16 -11.73 -8.36
CA LYS A 164 -1.39 -11.50 -9.14
C LYS A 164 -2.47 -10.99 -8.22
N ILE A 165 -3.21 -9.99 -8.67
CA ILE A 165 -4.35 -9.45 -7.94
C ILE A 165 -5.59 -9.43 -8.82
N PRO A 166 -6.78 -9.74 -8.26
CA PRO A 166 -8.03 -9.53 -8.99
C PRO A 166 -8.24 -8.04 -9.24
N ARG A 167 -8.63 -7.69 -10.47
CA ARG A 167 -8.99 -6.30 -10.80
C ARG A 167 -10.30 -5.89 -10.12
N PHE A 168 -11.24 -6.82 -9.94
CA PHE A 168 -12.52 -6.53 -9.33
C PHE A 168 -12.50 -6.79 -7.82
N TYR A 169 -12.77 -5.75 -7.01
CA TYR A 169 -12.66 -5.86 -5.54
C TYR A 169 -13.67 -6.81 -4.90
N LEU A 170 -14.86 -6.95 -5.50
CA LEU A 170 -15.95 -7.76 -4.93
C LEU A 170 -15.90 -9.22 -5.42
N GLY A 171 -14.89 -9.61 -6.20
CA GLY A 171 -14.73 -10.99 -6.67
C GLY A 171 -15.98 -11.50 -7.41
N GLU A 172 -16.43 -12.71 -7.09
CA GLU A 172 -17.63 -13.31 -7.69
C GLU A 172 -18.93 -12.96 -6.93
N VAL A 173 -18.90 -11.94 -6.07
CA VAL A 173 -20.07 -11.56 -5.27
C VAL A 173 -21.07 -10.79 -6.14
N ASP A 174 -22.05 -11.52 -6.66
CA ASP A 174 -23.23 -10.99 -7.37
C ASP A 174 -24.38 -10.59 -6.42
N GLN A 175 -24.07 -10.30 -5.15
CA GLN A 175 -25.06 -10.01 -4.10
C GLN A 175 -24.98 -8.57 -3.64
N GLU A 176 -26.11 -8.06 -3.13
CA GLU A 176 -26.12 -6.77 -2.44
C GLU A 176 -25.25 -6.82 -1.19
N LEU A 177 -24.62 -5.68 -0.90
CA LEU A 177 -23.73 -5.49 0.23
C LEU A 177 -24.52 -4.84 1.36
N SER A 178 -24.43 -5.42 2.56
CA SER A 178 -25.04 -4.86 3.76
C SER A 178 -24.18 -3.75 4.36
N SER A 179 -22.84 -3.86 4.27
CA SER A 179 -21.92 -2.83 4.73
C SER A 179 -20.59 -2.88 4.00
N VAL A 180 -19.93 -1.72 3.92
CA VAL A 180 -18.60 -1.56 3.33
C VAL A 180 -17.76 -0.66 4.24
N ASP A 181 -16.57 -1.14 4.58
CA ASP A 181 -15.61 -0.47 5.44
C ASP A 181 -14.23 -0.41 4.76
N ILE A 182 -13.44 0.61 5.08
CA ILE A 182 -12.03 0.72 4.72
C ILE A 182 -11.21 0.56 5.99
N HIS A 183 -10.29 -0.40 5.99
CA HIS A 183 -9.38 -0.63 7.10
C HIS A 183 -7.96 -0.22 6.70
N CYS A 184 -7.43 0.76 7.42
CA CYS A 184 -6.13 1.35 7.17
C CYS A 184 -5.16 0.91 8.27
N PHE A 185 -4.07 0.25 7.91
CA PHE A 185 -3.02 -0.15 8.85
C PHE A 185 -1.78 0.68 8.62
N SER A 186 -1.08 1.04 9.70
CA SER A 186 0.15 1.82 9.62
C SER A 186 1.23 1.24 10.53
N ASP A 187 2.48 1.28 10.07
CA ASP A 187 3.65 0.84 10.82
C ASP A 187 4.90 1.61 10.41
N ALA A 188 5.89 1.64 11.31
CA ALA A 188 7.21 2.17 11.05
C ALA A 188 8.33 1.32 11.64
N SER A 189 9.46 1.36 10.97
CA SER A 189 10.75 0.86 11.42
C SER A 189 11.78 1.98 11.33
N LYS A 190 12.99 1.74 11.82
CA LYS A 190 14.11 2.69 11.66
C LYS A 190 14.48 2.95 10.20
N SER A 191 14.11 2.05 9.28
CA SER A 191 14.50 2.13 7.87
C SER A 191 13.38 2.68 6.99
N ALA A 192 12.13 2.41 7.32
CA ALA A 192 10.98 2.75 6.49
C ALA A 192 9.69 2.82 7.30
N TYR A 193 8.69 3.52 6.76
CA TYR A 193 7.35 3.56 7.30
C TYR A 193 6.32 3.49 6.18
N GLY A 194 5.11 3.06 6.49
CA GLY A 194 4.10 2.88 5.47
C GLY A 194 2.71 2.59 5.99
N THR A 195 1.81 2.44 5.05
CA THR A 195 0.41 2.13 5.31
C THR A 195 -0.17 1.26 4.20
N ILE A 196 -1.16 0.46 4.55
CA ILE A 196 -1.92 -0.41 3.66
C ILE A 196 -3.41 -0.29 3.96
N LEU A 197 -4.23 -0.29 2.90
CA LEU A 197 -5.67 -0.15 2.98
C LEU A 197 -6.34 -1.39 2.41
N TYR A 198 -7.36 -1.87 3.12
CA TYR A 198 -8.24 -2.95 2.68
C TYR A 198 -9.67 -2.45 2.57
N LEU A 199 -10.39 -2.97 1.59
CA LEU A 199 -11.84 -2.91 1.52
C LEU A 199 -12.36 -4.14 2.27
N ARG A 200 -13.21 -3.92 3.27
CA ARG A 200 -13.97 -4.97 3.92
C ARG A 200 -15.43 -4.80 3.53
N PHE A 201 -16.08 -5.87 3.11
CA PHE A 201 -17.50 -5.82 2.77
C PHE A 201 -18.22 -7.03 3.34
N VAL A 202 -19.49 -6.80 3.69
CA VAL A 202 -20.39 -7.83 4.21
C VAL A 202 -21.54 -7.99 3.23
N THR A 203 -21.81 -9.23 2.82
CA THR A 203 -22.96 -9.52 1.94
C THR A 203 -24.24 -9.65 2.76
N CYS A 204 -25.41 -9.60 2.10
CA CYS A 204 -26.69 -9.86 2.76
C CYS A 204 -26.78 -11.26 3.40
N ASN A 205 -25.96 -12.22 2.97
CA ASN A 205 -25.85 -13.55 3.57
C ASN A 205 -24.85 -13.62 4.73
N ASN A 206 -24.42 -12.47 5.27
CA ASN A 206 -23.43 -12.34 6.34
C ASN A 206 -22.04 -12.91 6.01
N LYS A 207 -21.71 -13.08 4.71
CA LYS A 207 -20.35 -13.42 4.30
C LYS A 207 -19.48 -12.17 4.38
N ILE A 208 -18.34 -12.27 5.06
CA ILE A 208 -17.40 -11.16 5.24
C ILE A 208 -16.17 -11.44 4.40
N GLU A 209 -15.83 -10.50 3.52
CA GLU A 209 -14.65 -10.58 2.66
C GLU A 209 -13.82 -9.30 2.72
N THR A 210 -12.57 -9.45 2.29
CA THR A 210 -11.54 -8.42 2.38
C THR A 210 -10.71 -8.40 1.11
N SER A 211 -10.49 -7.22 0.55
CA SER A 211 -9.72 -7.00 -0.66
C SER A 211 -8.68 -5.91 -0.47
N PHE A 212 -7.43 -6.16 -0.87
CA PHE A 212 -6.37 -5.14 -0.91
C PHE A 212 -6.80 -3.97 -1.79
N ILE A 213 -6.73 -2.72 -1.31
CA ILE A 213 -7.00 -1.53 -2.11
C ILE A 213 -5.69 -0.97 -2.68
N CYS A 214 -4.82 -0.53 -1.77
CA CYS A 214 -3.54 0.08 -2.10
C CYS A 214 -2.62 0.11 -0.88
N SER A 215 -1.34 0.34 -1.10
CA SER A 215 -0.38 0.62 -0.05
C SER A 215 0.53 1.79 -0.42
N LYS A 216 1.20 2.35 0.59
CA LYS A 216 2.18 3.42 0.39
C LYS A 216 3.34 3.26 1.36
N SER A 217 4.54 3.27 0.80
CA SER A 217 5.79 3.12 1.52
C SER A 217 6.68 4.34 1.36
N ARG A 218 7.41 4.70 2.42
CA ARG A 218 8.42 5.76 2.43
C ARG A 218 9.64 5.31 3.21
N VAL A 219 10.82 5.64 2.69
CA VAL A 219 12.07 5.45 3.42
C VAL A 219 12.11 6.43 4.59
N ALA A 220 12.60 5.99 5.75
CA ALA A 220 12.76 6.85 6.90
C ALA A 220 13.71 8.02 6.57
N PRO A 221 13.47 9.22 7.12
CA PRO A 221 14.36 10.35 6.89
C PRO A 221 15.77 10.08 7.41
N LEU A 222 16.79 10.61 6.72
CA LEU A 222 18.18 10.55 7.17
C LEU A 222 18.39 11.28 8.51
N LYS A 223 17.64 12.36 8.73
CA LYS A 223 17.58 12.98 10.05
C LYS A 223 16.90 12.01 10.99
N SER A 224 17.67 11.48 11.93
CA SER A 224 17.23 10.50 12.90
C SER A 224 16.00 11.00 13.67
N LEU A 225 14.93 10.22 13.55
CA LEU A 225 13.72 10.37 14.33
C LEU A 225 13.62 9.19 15.29
N THR A 226 13.01 9.42 16.45
CA THR A 226 12.67 8.32 17.36
C THR A 226 11.62 7.43 16.70
N LEU A 227 11.60 6.15 17.06
CA LEU A 227 10.63 5.20 16.51
C LEU A 227 9.17 5.68 16.71
N PRO A 228 8.76 6.19 17.88
CA PRO A 228 7.41 6.75 18.04
C PRO A 228 7.07 7.89 17.07
N ARG A 229 8.05 8.74 16.74
CA ARG A 229 7.83 9.83 15.76
C ARG A 229 7.65 9.30 14.33
N LEU A 230 8.28 8.17 14.00
CA LEU A 230 8.10 7.50 12.72
C LEU A 230 6.74 6.79 12.67
N GLU A 231 6.34 6.12 13.74
CA GLU A 231 5.03 5.47 13.88
C GLU A 231 3.89 6.50 13.72
N LEU A 232 3.95 7.65 14.41
CA LEU A 232 3.00 8.75 14.22
C LEU A 232 3.01 9.30 12.78
N THR A 233 4.17 9.29 12.12
CA THR A 233 4.27 9.73 10.72
C THR A 233 3.65 8.70 9.76
N ALA A 234 3.72 7.40 10.08
CA ALA A 234 3.01 6.34 9.37
C ALA A 234 1.49 6.50 9.53
N ALA A 235 1.02 6.79 10.74
CA ALA A 235 -0.38 7.09 11.02
C ALA A 235 -0.88 8.29 10.20
N LEU A 236 -0.12 9.40 10.17
CA LEU A 236 -0.46 10.55 9.33
C LEU A 236 -0.49 10.21 7.83
N LEU A 237 0.43 9.36 7.36
CA LEU A 237 0.42 8.87 5.98
C LEU A 237 -0.85 8.08 5.69
N SER A 238 -1.32 7.28 6.65
CA SER A 238 -2.56 6.51 6.58
C SER A 238 -3.79 7.40 6.46
N ALA A 239 -3.95 8.40 7.32
CA ALA A 239 -5.06 9.37 7.27
C ALA A 239 -5.14 10.10 5.92
N ARG A 240 -3.98 10.57 5.43
CA ARG A 240 -3.89 11.22 4.11
C ARG A 240 -4.27 10.28 2.96
N LEU A 241 -3.78 9.04 2.98
CA LEU A 241 -4.07 8.08 1.92
C LEU A 241 -5.55 7.68 1.94
N ALA A 242 -6.12 7.42 3.12
CA ALA A 242 -7.53 7.11 3.28
C ALA A 242 -8.43 8.24 2.76
N LYS A 243 -8.10 9.51 3.06
CA LYS A 243 -8.82 10.66 2.51
C LYS A 243 -8.78 10.68 0.98
N GLN A 244 -7.62 10.41 0.39
CA GLN A 244 -7.47 10.32 -1.08
C GLN A 244 -8.30 9.19 -1.65
N VAL A 245 -8.19 7.98 -1.11
CA VAL A 245 -8.96 6.80 -1.56
C VAL A 245 -10.47 7.04 -1.42
N SER A 246 -10.93 7.52 -0.27
CA SER A 246 -12.34 7.82 -0.02
C SER A 246 -12.89 8.86 -0.98
N SER A 247 -12.12 9.92 -1.31
CA SER A 247 -12.54 10.90 -2.31
C SER A 247 -12.63 10.33 -3.73
N CYS A 248 -11.94 9.23 -3.98
CA CYS A 248 -12.09 8.50 -5.22
C CYS A 248 -13.39 7.71 -5.15
N LEU A 249 -13.56 6.81 -4.17
CA LEU A 249 -14.70 5.90 -4.08
C LEU A 249 -16.06 6.60 -4.23
N LYS A 250 -16.93 6.04 -5.09
CA LYS A 250 -18.26 6.55 -5.42
C LYS A 250 -19.35 6.05 -4.47
N PHE A 251 -18.95 5.39 -3.38
CA PHE A 251 -19.83 4.89 -2.33
C PHE A 251 -19.29 5.33 -0.97
N ASN A 252 -20.20 5.43 0.00
CA ASN A 252 -19.83 5.71 1.37
C ASN A 252 -19.30 4.44 2.03
N ALA A 253 -18.17 4.55 2.72
CA ALA A 253 -17.60 3.48 3.53
C ALA A 253 -17.18 4.05 4.88
N ASN A 254 -17.39 3.29 5.95
CA ASN A 254 -16.78 3.64 7.23
C ASN A 254 -15.27 3.46 7.12
N ILE A 255 -14.49 4.27 7.84
CA ILE A 255 -13.03 4.17 7.81
C ILE A 255 -12.53 3.89 9.21
N TYR A 256 -11.67 2.87 9.32
CA TYR A 256 -11.02 2.47 10.55
C TYR A 256 -9.51 2.51 10.39
N TYR A 257 -8.81 3.01 11.39
CA TYR A 257 -7.36 3.15 11.39
C TYR A 257 -6.74 2.30 12.49
N TRP A 258 -5.64 1.63 12.17
CA TRP A 258 -4.98 0.68 13.04
C TRP A 258 -3.47 0.97 13.12
N THR A 259 -2.96 0.95 14.35
CA THR A 259 -1.53 1.02 14.65
C THR A 259 -1.20 0.04 15.77
N ASP A 260 -0.02 -0.54 15.75
CA ASP A 260 0.55 -1.33 16.85
C ASP A 260 1.38 -0.49 17.83
N SER A 261 1.40 0.83 17.64
CA SER A 261 2.03 1.79 18.54
C SER A 261 1.00 2.41 19.47
N LEU A 262 0.95 1.92 20.72
CA LEU A 262 0.14 2.55 21.77
C LEU A 262 0.51 4.02 21.97
N ILE A 263 1.80 4.38 21.84
CA ILE A 263 2.24 5.78 21.96
C ILE A 263 1.60 6.64 20.87
N SER A 264 1.60 6.17 19.62
CA SER A 264 0.99 6.90 18.50
C SER A 264 -0.52 6.98 18.67
N TYR A 265 -1.17 5.88 19.06
CA TYR A 265 -2.59 5.84 19.37
C TYR A 265 -2.97 6.89 20.43
N TYR A 266 -2.23 6.96 21.54
CA TYR A 266 -2.49 7.95 22.60
C TYR A 266 -2.28 9.39 22.15
N TRP A 267 -1.25 9.66 21.36
CA TRP A 267 -1.08 11.00 20.81
C TRP A 267 -2.24 11.39 19.89
N ILE A 268 -2.80 10.45 19.13
CA ILE A 268 -3.93 10.71 18.23
C ILE A 268 -5.22 10.96 19.00
N CYS A 269 -5.47 10.22 20.08
CA CYS A 269 -6.66 10.39 20.93
C CYS A 269 -6.55 11.56 21.92
N GLY A 270 -5.33 12.03 22.21
CA GLY A 270 -5.08 13.11 23.16
C GLY A 270 -5.29 14.52 22.61
N ASP A 271 -5.26 15.50 23.51
CA ASP A 271 -5.26 16.92 23.13
C ASP A 271 -3.91 17.31 22.51
N SER A 272 -3.95 17.61 21.21
CA SER A 272 -2.78 18.03 20.44
C SER A 272 -2.07 19.27 20.99
N SER A 273 -2.81 20.16 21.69
CA SER A 273 -2.29 21.43 22.20
C SER A 273 -1.19 21.24 23.25
N ALA A 274 -1.25 20.13 23.97
CA ALA A 274 -0.32 19.77 25.05
C ALA A 274 1.01 19.17 24.56
N PHE A 275 1.16 18.89 23.27
CA PHE A 275 2.34 18.22 22.72
C PHE A 275 3.38 19.19 22.16
N LYS A 276 4.64 18.73 22.13
CA LYS A 276 5.74 19.44 21.45
C LYS A 276 5.44 19.61 19.95
N PRO A 277 5.97 20.66 19.29
CA PRO A 277 5.56 21.06 17.94
C PRO A 277 5.54 19.95 16.88
N TYR A 278 6.52 19.03 16.89
CA TYR A 278 6.57 17.94 15.92
C TYR A 278 5.36 16.99 16.02
N ILE A 279 4.95 16.66 17.25
CA ILE A 279 3.84 15.76 17.55
C ILE A 279 2.53 16.52 17.35
N LYS A 280 2.41 17.71 17.94
CA LYS A 280 1.24 18.60 17.82
C LYS A 280 0.80 18.77 16.38
N ASN A 281 1.70 19.19 15.49
CA ASN A 281 1.34 19.49 14.10
C ASN A 281 0.82 18.25 13.35
N ARG A 282 1.36 17.05 13.64
CA ARG A 282 0.92 15.80 12.99
C ARG A 282 -0.41 15.31 13.57
N VAL A 283 -0.57 15.38 14.90
CA VAL A 283 -1.82 15.00 15.56
C VAL A 283 -2.96 15.92 15.09
N GLN A 284 -2.73 17.23 15.04
CA GLN A 284 -3.72 18.18 14.51
C GLN A 284 -4.16 17.82 13.10
N GLU A 285 -3.21 17.49 12.22
CA GLU A 285 -3.55 17.09 10.86
C GLU A 285 -4.30 15.74 10.81
N ILE A 286 -3.91 14.76 11.63
CA ILE A 286 -4.65 13.49 11.75
C ILE A 286 -6.09 13.75 12.20
N GLN A 287 -6.29 14.56 13.23
CA GLN A 287 -7.59 14.91 13.80
C GLN A 287 -8.45 15.75 12.83
N LEU A 288 -7.83 16.49 11.91
CA LEU A 288 -8.55 17.17 10.81
C LEU A 288 -8.97 16.22 9.68
N LEU A 289 -8.22 15.14 9.47
CA LEU A 289 -8.46 14.17 8.39
C LEU A 289 -9.33 12.98 8.82
N SER A 290 -9.41 12.70 10.12
CA SER A 290 -10.08 11.53 10.71
C SER A 290 -10.53 11.83 12.12
N ASP A 291 -11.61 11.18 12.56
CA ASP A 291 -12.08 11.27 13.93
C ASP A 291 -11.25 10.34 14.84
N PRO A 292 -10.74 10.78 16.00
CA PRO A 292 -10.00 9.92 16.94
C PRO A 292 -10.71 8.61 17.31
N SER A 293 -12.04 8.57 17.33
CA SER A 293 -12.84 7.37 17.60
C SER A 293 -12.74 6.30 16.50
N GLN A 294 -12.23 6.65 15.32
CA GLN A 294 -11.96 5.73 14.21
C GLN A 294 -10.63 5.00 14.37
N TRP A 295 -9.78 5.42 15.31
CA TRP A 295 -8.47 4.83 15.56
C TRP A 295 -8.57 3.71 16.59
N GLY A 296 -7.82 2.65 16.37
CA GLY A 296 -7.67 1.53 17.28
C GLY A 296 -6.24 1.00 17.31
N HIS A 297 -5.95 0.26 18.38
CA HIS A 297 -4.69 -0.48 18.50
C HIS A 297 -4.86 -1.91 17.97
N CYS A 298 -3.89 -2.40 17.21
CA CYS A 298 -3.83 -3.80 16.78
C CYS A 298 -2.53 -4.45 17.23
N PRO A 299 -2.49 -5.75 17.56
CA PRO A 299 -1.23 -6.45 17.83
C PRO A 299 -0.27 -6.35 16.65
N GLY A 300 1.03 -6.10 16.90
CA GLY A 300 2.02 -5.95 15.83
C GLY A 300 2.22 -7.19 14.95
N LYS A 301 1.86 -8.39 15.44
CA LYS A 301 1.83 -9.62 14.64
C LYS A 301 0.69 -9.64 13.60
N ASP A 302 -0.37 -8.90 13.88
CA ASP A 302 -1.57 -8.78 13.06
C ASP A 302 -1.52 -7.51 12.18
N ASN A 303 -0.43 -6.72 12.25
CA ASN A 303 -0.27 -5.49 11.50
C ASN A 303 0.40 -5.74 10.13
N PRO A 304 -0.34 -5.75 9.01
CA PRO A 304 0.22 -5.97 7.67
C PRO A 304 1.17 -4.87 7.23
N ALA A 305 1.04 -3.64 7.76
CA ALA A 305 1.93 -2.54 7.43
C ALA A 305 3.38 -2.83 7.89
N GLY A 306 3.58 -3.78 8.81
CA GLY A 306 4.91 -4.23 9.20
C GLY A 306 5.69 -4.95 8.10
N LEU A 307 5.04 -5.44 7.05
CA LEU A 307 5.74 -5.90 5.84
C LEU A 307 6.30 -4.73 5.03
N ILE A 308 5.63 -3.57 5.06
CA ILE A 308 6.08 -2.37 4.35
C ILE A 308 7.27 -1.74 5.07
N SER A 309 7.20 -1.62 6.40
CA SER A 309 8.25 -0.96 7.17
C SER A 309 9.56 -1.77 7.21
N ARG A 310 9.48 -3.11 7.16
CA ARG A 310 10.63 -4.04 7.25
C ARG A 310 11.10 -4.57 5.89
N GLY A 311 10.18 -4.69 4.93
CA GLY A 311 10.41 -5.29 3.62
C GLY A 311 10.39 -6.83 3.63
N THR A 312 10.14 -7.43 2.47
CA THR A 312 10.14 -8.89 2.26
C THR A 312 10.57 -9.25 0.83
N SER A 313 10.77 -10.53 0.54
CA SER A 313 11.06 -11.01 -0.83
C SER A 313 9.78 -11.18 -1.65
N ALA A 314 9.88 -11.15 -2.98
CA ALA A 314 8.70 -11.29 -3.86
C ALA A 314 7.95 -12.61 -3.63
N VAL A 315 8.67 -13.73 -3.50
CA VAL A 315 8.07 -15.05 -3.23
C VAL A 315 7.34 -15.08 -1.89
N LYS A 316 7.96 -14.54 -0.83
CA LYS A 316 7.32 -14.46 0.49
C LYS A 316 6.12 -13.52 0.47
N LEU A 317 6.16 -12.45 -0.31
CA LEU A 317 5.05 -11.52 -0.47
C LEU A 317 3.87 -12.21 -1.16
N ALA A 318 4.13 -12.94 -2.25
CA ALA A 318 3.10 -13.65 -3.00
C ALA A 318 2.31 -14.63 -2.12
N GLN A 319 2.99 -15.30 -1.17
CA GLN A 319 2.40 -16.28 -0.26
C GLN A 319 1.86 -15.69 1.06
N ASN A 320 1.86 -14.36 1.22
CA ASN A 320 1.54 -13.74 2.50
C ASN A 320 0.05 -13.41 2.64
N GLU A 321 -0.70 -14.27 3.32
CA GLU A 321 -2.13 -14.07 3.59
C GLU A 321 -2.44 -12.76 4.32
N LEU A 322 -1.58 -12.37 5.27
CA LEU A 322 -1.74 -11.12 6.02
C LEU A 322 -1.64 -9.89 5.09
N TRP A 323 -0.76 -9.92 4.10
CA TRP A 323 -0.62 -8.86 3.09
C TRP A 323 -1.84 -8.76 2.19
N TRP A 324 -2.37 -9.89 1.71
CA TRP A 324 -3.43 -9.89 0.71
C TRP A 324 -4.83 -9.72 1.28
N HIS A 325 -5.08 -10.25 2.48
CA HIS A 325 -6.40 -10.30 3.09
C HIS A 325 -6.50 -9.53 4.41
N GLY A 326 -5.40 -8.98 4.91
CA GLY A 326 -5.35 -8.39 6.23
C GLY A 326 -5.47 -9.46 7.34
N PRO A 327 -5.55 -9.04 8.60
CA PRO A 327 -5.57 -9.98 9.71
C PRO A 327 -6.91 -10.76 9.77
N PRO A 328 -6.89 -12.02 10.27
CA PRO A 328 -8.06 -12.90 10.22
C PRO A 328 -9.32 -12.32 10.88
N TRP A 329 -9.17 -11.51 11.92
CA TRP A 329 -10.29 -10.87 12.62
C TRP A 329 -11.06 -9.85 11.76
N LEU A 330 -10.50 -9.36 10.65
CA LEU A 330 -11.27 -8.55 9.69
C LEU A 330 -12.41 -9.34 9.04
N LYS A 331 -12.25 -10.66 8.91
CA LYS A 331 -13.28 -11.56 8.39
C LYS A 331 -14.31 -11.96 9.45
N LEU A 332 -14.25 -11.37 10.65
CA LEU A 332 -15.19 -11.57 11.74
C LEU A 332 -16.05 -10.31 11.98
N ALA A 333 -17.06 -10.46 12.83
CA ALA A 333 -17.90 -9.37 13.28
C ALA A 333 -17.09 -8.32 14.08
N PRO A 334 -17.50 -7.04 14.10
CA PRO A 334 -16.77 -5.96 14.77
C PRO A 334 -16.40 -6.21 16.24
N ASP A 335 -17.22 -6.98 16.97
CA ASP A 335 -16.97 -7.32 18.38
C ASP A 335 -15.70 -8.18 18.60
N HIS A 336 -15.17 -8.78 17.52
CA HIS A 336 -13.94 -9.58 17.54
C HIS A 336 -12.71 -8.79 17.13
N TRP A 337 -12.87 -7.52 16.74
CA TRP A 337 -11.72 -6.69 16.37
C TRP A 337 -10.92 -6.32 17.62
N PRO A 338 -9.59 -6.15 17.50
CA PRO A 338 -8.77 -5.76 18.62
C PRO A 338 -9.22 -4.41 19.20
N ASN A 339 -9.16 -4.33 20.54
CA ASN A 339 -9.58 -3.25 21.41
C ASN A 339 -9.73 -1.86 20.77
N ARG A 340 -10.95 -1.31 20.85
CA ARG A 340 -11.18 0.15 20.80
C ARG A 340 -11.15 0.83 22.18
N GLN A 341 -11.21 0.08 23.29
CA GLN A 341 -11.47 0.65 24.62
C GLN A 341 -10.73 0.05 25.84
N ARG A 342 -10.11 -1.15 25.79
CA ARG A 342 -9.60 -1.77 27.06
C ARG A 342 -8.30 -1.21 27.61
N ASP A 343 -7.54 -0.41 26.86
CA ASP A 343 -6.22 0.04 27.34
C ASP A 343 -6.28 1.40 28.09
N ILE A 344 -7.49 1.96 28.32
CA ILE A 344 -7.70 3.22 29.04
C ILE A 344 -7.42 3.11 30.56
N LEU A 345 -7.48 1.91 31.13
CA LEU A 345 -7.25 1.71 32.57
C LEU A 345 -5.77 1.55 32.97
N ASP A 346 -4.89 1.11 32.06
CA ASP A 346 -3.42 1.09 32.30
C ASP A 346 -2.73 2.44 31.94
N LEU A 347 -3.54 3.41 31.51
CA LEU A 347 -3.13 4.60 30.77
C LEU A 347 -2.65 5.74 31.69
N GLU A 348 -3.23 5.92 32.87
CA GLU A 348 -2.76 6.94 33.84
C GLU A 348 -1.33 6.66 34.32
N THR A 349 -1.01 5.38 34.53
CA THR A 349 0.32 4.92 34.97
C THR A 349 1.40 5.12 33.90
N LEU A 350 1.02 4.96 32.62
CA LEU A 350 1.93 5.14 31.48
C LEU A 350 2.14 6.63 31.14
N LEU A 351 1.08 7.45 31.24
CA LEU A 351 1.12 8.89 30.95
C LEU A 351 2.00 9.66 31.93
N GLY A 352 2.01 9.28 33.21
CA GLY A 352 2.95 9.83 34.20
C GLY A 352 4.42 9.67 33.79
N ARG A 353 4.76 8.58 33.09
CA ARG A 353 6.13 8.30 32.61
C ARG A 353 6.43 8.93 31.25
N ILE A 354 5.45 9.00 30.34
CA ILE A 354 5.64 9.57 28.99
C ILE A 354 5.74 11.10 29.03
N ARG A 355 5.00 11.80 29.90
CA ARG A 355 5.14 13.26 30.08
C ARG A 355 6.54 13.68 30.52
N ILE A 356 7.27 12.81 31.21
CA ILE A 356 8.61 13.08 31.75
C ILE A 356 9.72 12.78 30.72
N SER A 357 9.44 11.99 29.68
CA SER A 357 10.49 11.35 28.87
C SER A 357 10.71 11.90 27.46
N PHE A 358 9.89 12.85 26.96
CA PHE A 358 9.98 13.32 25.56
C PHE A 358 9.92 14.82 25.35
#